data_AF-A0A6M5I6V2-F1
#
_entry.id   AF-A0A6M5I6V2-F1
#
_cell.length_a   1.000
_cell.length_b   1.000
_cell.length_c   1.000
_cell.angle_alpha   90.00
_cell.angle_beta   90.00
_cell.angle_gamma   90.00
#
_symmetry.space_group_name_H-M   'P 1'
#
loop_
_entity.id
_entity.type
_entity.pdbx_description
1 polymer ?
#
loop_
_entity_poly.entity_id
_entity_poly.type
_entity_poly.pdbx_seq_one_letter_code
_entity_poly.pdbx_strand_id
1 'polypeptide(L)' 'MPGRGKKTVFVDRSIKKKKETILIEVPKDAEIGEYIDGFEVIKPVKRFGKYYVKVKNK' A
#
# COMPACT_ATOMS: atom_id res chain seq x y z
N MET A 1 9.42 34.91 -39.69
CA MET A 1 9.96 33.82 -38.83
C MET A 1 10.53 34.44 -37.56
N PRO A 2 10.45 33.82 -36.36
CA PRO A 2 9.85 32.55 -35.97
C PRO A 2 8.67 32.71 -34.97
N GLY A 3 7.69 31.80 -35.04
CA GLY A 3 6.59 31.73 -34.08
C GLY A 3 7.09 31.31 -32.70
N ARG A 4 6.64 32.02 -31.65
CA ARG A 4 6.82 31.60 -30.26
C ARG A 4 5.99 30.34 -30.01
N GLY A 5 6.59 29.19 -30.32
CA GLY A 5 6.12 27.91 -29.83
C GLY A 5 6.16 27.94 -28.31
N LYS A 6 4.99 28.09 -27.67
CA LYS A 6 4.84 27.82 -26.24
C LYS A 6 5.28 26.38 -26.03
N LYS A 7 6.46 26.18 -25.43
CA LYS A 7 6.90 24.88 -24.94
C LYS A 7 5.90 24.47 -23.86
N THR A 8 4.98 23.59 -24.22
CA THR A 8 4.14 22.89 -23.25
C THR A 8 5.07 22.04 -22.40
N VAL A 9 5.44 22.58 -21.24
CA VAL A 9 6.15 21.84 -20.21
C VAL A 9 5.18 20.78 -19.70
N PHE A 10 5.31 19.56 -20.22
CA PHE A 10 4.66 18.41 -19.62
C PHE A 10 5.31 18.22 -18.26
N VAL A 11 4.63 18.70 -17.22
CA VAL A 11 4.99 18.39 -15.84
C VAL A 11 4.70 16.92 -15.67
N ASP A 12 5.76 16.11 -15.72
CA ASP A 12 5.70 14.69 -15.41
C ASP A 12 5.36 14.56 -13.92
N ARG A 13 4.06 14.59 -13.62
CA ARG A 13 3.57 14.26 -12.28
C ARG A 13 3.81 12.78 -12.12
N SER A 14 4.93 12.42 -11.50
CA SER A 14 5.19 11.04 -11.10
C SER A 14 4.07 10.59 -10.15
N ILE A 15 3.07 9.92 -10.69
CA ILE A 15 2.01 9.27 -9.91
C ILE A 15 2.70 8.12 -9.18
N LYS A 16 3.07 8.33 -7.91
CA LYS A 16 3.58 7.26 -7.05
C LYS A 16 2.53 6.15 -7.04
N LYS A 17 2.87 4.99 -7.61
CA LYS A 17 2.04 3.78 -7.50
C LYS A 17 1.80 3.51 -6.01
N LYS A 18 0.53 3.53 -5.59
CA LYS A 18 0.17 3.15 -4.23
C LYS A 18 0.51 1.67 -4.08
N LYS A 19 1.34 1.33 -3.10
CA LYS A 19 1.55 -0.07 -2.72
C LYS A 19 0.23 -0.61 -2.19
N GLU A 20 -0.27 -1.69 -2.76
CA GLU A 20 -1.49 -2.33 -2.30
C GLU A 20 -1.28 -2.88 -0.89
N THR A 21 -2.16 -2.48 0.03
CA THR A 21 -2.15 -2.99 1.40
C THR A 21 -3.42 -3.78 1.64
N ILE A 22 -3.27 -5.00 2.12
CA ILE A 22 -4.36 -5.96 2.33
C ILE A 22 -4.62 -6.07 3.84
N LEU A 23 -5.86 -6.33 4.23
CA LEU A 23 -6.23 -6.66 5.61
C LEU A 23 -6.61 -8.14 5.65
N ILE A 24 -5.85 -8.93 6.41
CA ILE A 24 -6.10 -10.35 6.62
C ILE A 24 -6.73 -10.51 8.01
N GLU A 25 -7.90 -11.15 8.09
CA GLU A 25 -8.50 -11.49 9.38
C GLU A 25 -7.70 -12.62 10.03
N VAL A 26 -7.34 -12.45 11.30
CA VAL A 26 -6.57 -13.44 12.06
C VAL A 26 -7.28 -13.77 13.38
N PRO A 27 -7.09 -14.99 13.91
CA PRO A 27 -7.49 -15.33 15.27
C PRO A 27 -6.82 -14.40 16.29
N LYS A 28 -7.47 -14.18 17.44
CA LYS A 28 -6.92 -13.38 18.54
C LYS A 28 -5.60 -13.94 19.09
N ASP A 29 -5.50 -15.26 19.12
CA ASP A 29 -4.35 -16.00 19.68
C ASP A 29 -3.40 -16.49 18.57
N ALA A 30 -3.54 -15.97 17.35
CA ALA A 30 -2.62 -16.30 16.27
C ALA A 30 -1.25 -15.68 16.52
N GLU A 31 -0.20 -16.48 16.38
CA GLU A 31 1.17 -15.98 16.38
C GLU A 31 1.43 -15.18 15.09
N ILE A 32 1.37 -13.85 15.21
CA ILE A 32 1.67 -12.93 14.11
C ILE A 32 3.20 -12.82 14.01
N GLY A 33 3.78 -13.57 13.07
CA GLY A 33 5.18 -13.42 12.69
C GLY A 33 5.42 -12.20 11.79
N GLU A 34 6.64 -12.06 11.28
CA GLU A 34 7.00 -10.99 10.31
C GLU A 34 6.31 -11.16 8.95
N TYR A 35 5.85 -12.39 8.65
CA TYR A 35 5.16 -12.75 7.42
C TYR A 35 3.91 -13.59 7.71
N ILE A 36 2.81 -13.32 6.99
CA ILE A 36 1.57 -14.09 7.01
C ILE A 36 1.17 -14.36 5.56
N ASP A 37 0.95 -15.63 5.20
CA ASP A 37 0.53 -16.06 3.85
C ASP A 37 1.39 -15.47 2.71
N GLY A 38 2.68 -15.29 2.95
CA GLY A 38 3.63 -14.70 1.98
C GLY A 38 3.61 -13.18 1.89
N PHE A 39 2.78 -12.50 2.69
CA PHE A 39 2.75 -11.03 2.78
C PHE A 39 3.54 -10.54 3.99
N GLU A 40 4.19 -9.38 3.84
CA GLU A 40 4.93 -8.75 4.94
C GLU A 40 3.96 -8.02 5.86
N VAL A 41 4.00 -8.36 7.14
CA VAL A 41 3.17 -7.75 8.17
C VAL A 41 3.64 -6.32 8.44
N ILE A 42 2.74 -5.36 8.29
CA ILE A 42 3.02 -3.96 8.62
C ILE A 42 2.58 -3.67 10.05
N LYS A 43 1.33 -4.00 10.37
CA LYS A 43 0.76 -3.76 11.70
C LYS A 43 -0.49 -4.59 11.97
N PRO A 44 -0.72 -5.03 13.22
CA PRO A 44 -2.02 -5.53 13.65
C PRO A 44 -3.05 -4.39 13.72
N VAL A 45 -4.31 -4.72 13.46
CA VAL A 45 -5.46 -3.81 13.46
C VAL A 45 -6.65 -4.52 14.10
N LYS A 46 -7.21 -3.96 15.17
CA LYS A 46 -8.45 -4.47 15.76
C LYS A 46 -9.65 -3.69 15.22
N ARG A 47 -10.65 -4.38 14.69
CA ARG A 47 -11.90 -3.75 14.20
C ARG A 47 -13.09 -4.63 14.56
N PHE A 48 -14.15 -4.02 15.09
CA PHE A 48 -15.41 -4.71 15.42
C PHE A 48 -15.22 -5.99 16.27
N GLY A 49 -14.28 -5.97 17.22
CA GLY A 49 -13.96 -7.14 18.05
C GLY A 49 -13.11 -8.23 17.38
N LYS A 50 -12.89 -8.14 16.06
CA LYS A 50 -12.03 -9.03 15.28
C LYS A 50 -10.61 -8.48 15.16
N TYR A 51 -9.67 -9.40 14.98
CA TYR A 51 -8.25 -9.09 14.79
C TYR A 51 -7.93 -9.19 13.31
N TYR A 52 -7.26 -8.16 12.80
CA TYR A 52 -6.79 -8.09 11.43
C TYR A 52 -5.30 -7.79 11.44
N VAL A 53 -4.62 -8.16 10.36
CA VAL A 53 -3.25 -7.75 10.11
C VAL A 53 -3.22 -6.99 8.80
N LYS A 54 -2.67 -5.78 8.84
CA LYS A 54 -2.39 -5.01 7.64
C LYS A 54 -1.07 -5.51 7.08
N VAL A 55 -1.13 -6.07 5.88
CA VAL A 55 0.02 -6.60 5.17
C VAL A 55 0.25 -5.83 3.88
N LYS A 56 1.48 -5.90 3.36
CA LYS A 56 1.83 -5.40 2.02
C LYS A 56 2.39 -6.54 1.19
N ASN A 57 2.11 -6.49 -0.11
CA ASN A 57 2.83 -7.31 -1.07
C ASN A 57 4.24 -6.71 -1.26
N LYS A 58 5.26 -7.56 -1.37
CA LYS A 58 6.65 -7.13 -1.49
C LYS A 58 6.93 -6.56 -2.88
#